data_AF-A0A536PEC9-F1
#
_entry.id   AF-A0A536PEC9-F1
#
_cell.length_a   1.000
_cell.length_b   1.000
_cell.length_c   1.000
_cell.angle_alpha   90.00
_cell.angle_beta   90.00
_cell.angle_gamma   90.00
#
_symmetry.space_group_name_H-M   'P 1'
#
loop_
_entity.id
_entity.type
_entity.pdbx_description
1 polymer ?
#
loop_
_entity_poly.entity_id
_entity_poly.type
_entity_poly.pdbx_seq_one_letter_code
_entity_poly.pdbx_strand_id
1 'polypeptide(L)'
;MRTAAASLAERFGYRRVDTPVLAATVRDGRSGAIVRAYFAGGLEGPPAPARLYYLEPIARPDRDTWQFGVEVIGASSSDIDAEVIELGWRWFEALSIAGITLQVASPPALMSSLRTCALAFSHSEEAKLSFTYTLDGSIVLAAGDRHDGLAADLGFPPAPAVGFAIDMNKTADALRQQRPTQPSSPDVYAIAVEESSRSYMHRMVAGLRQRGYRVILDASRNSLESRLDSARRSGARVAVVAGAVLESRGQAIVRDLSERADVTVFEAELAEGVRQVFARAHHHSD
;
A
#
# COMPACT_ATOMS: atom_id res chain seq x y z
N MET A 1 -0.44 1.15 -2.24
CA MET A 1 0.98 0.97 -2.61
C MET A 1 1.25 -0.34 -3.35
N ARG A 2 1.04 -1.53 -2.77
CA ARG A 2 1.36 -2.82 -3.45
C ARG A 2 0.63 -3.03 -4.78
N THR A 3 -0.69 -2.80 -4.83
CA THR A 3 -1.48 -2.87 -6.07
C THR A 3 -0.99 -1.87 -7.12
N ALA A 4 -0.59 -0.67 -6.70
CA ALA A 4 -0.06 0.36 -7.59
C ALA A 4 1.31 -0.04 -8.17
N ALA A 5 2.17 -0.67 -7.37
CA ALA A 5 3.46 -1.21 -7.82
C ALA A 5 3.28 -2.30 -8.88
N ALA A 6 2.45 -3.32 -8.58
CA ALA A 6 2.16 -4.41 -9.52
C ALA A 6 1.58 -3.89 -10.84
N SER A 7 0.55 -3.05 -10.75
CA SER A 7 -0.11 -2.48 -11.93
C SER A 7 0.84 -1.62 -12.78
N LEU A 8 1.79 -0.90 -12.16
CA LEU A 8 2.80 -0.13 -12.89
C LEU A 8 3.78 -1.05 -13.62
N ALA A 9 4.32 -2.06 -12.93
CA ALA A 9 5.26 -3.02 -13.52
C ALA A 9 4.65 -3.76 -14.72
N GLU A 10 3.41 -4.23 -14.58
CA GLU A 10 2.68 -4.94 -15.63
C GLU A 10 2.44 -4.06 -16.86
N ARG A 11 2.17 -2.76 -16.69
CA ARG A 11 2.06 -1.81 -17.83
C ARG A 11 3.38 -1.63 -18.59
N PHE A 12 4.51 -1.83 -17.92
CA PHE A 12 5.84 -1.84 -18.53
C PHE A 12 6.22 -3.22 -19.12
N GLY A 13 5.32 -4.20 -19.09
CA GLY A 13 5.55 -5.54 -19.62
C GLY A 13 6.34 -6.46 -18.68
N TYR A 14 6.48 -6.10 -17.40
CA TYR A 14 7.10 -6.96 -16.40
C TYR A 14 6.12 -8.04 -15.95
N ARG A 15 6.63 -9.26 -15.79
CA ARG A 15 5.87 -10.41 -15.30
C ARG A 15 6.20 -10.67 -13.83
N ARG A 16 5.19 -11.08 -13.07
CA ARG A 16 5.37 -11.43 -11.66
C ARG A 16 6.18 -12.72 -11.54
N VAL A 17 7.10 -12.75 -10.57
CA VAL A 17 7.71 -13.98 -10.11
C VAL A 17 6.84 -14.55 -8.99
N ASP A 18 6.08 -15.60 -9.30
CA ASP A 18 5.14 -16.26 -8.37
C ASP A 18 5.79 -17.39 -7.55
N THR A 19 7.02 -17.76 -7.89
CA THR A 19 7.81 -18.71 -7.11
C THR A 19 8.25 -18.04 -5.80
N PRO A 20 8.19 -18.71 -4.64
CA PRO A 20 8.76 -18.17 -3.41
C PRO A 20 10.25 -17.87 -3.66
N VAL A 21 10.60 -16.60 -3.83
CA VAL A 21 11.99 -16.14 -3.98
C VAL A 21 12.76 -16.30 -2.64
N LEU A 22 12.17 -16.99 -1.66
CA LEU A 22 12.50 -16.94 -0.24
C LEU A 22 13.19 -18.21 0.29
N ALA A 23 13.79 -19.02 -0.59
CA ALA A 23 14.88 -19.92 -0.19
C ALA A 23 16.26 -19.35 -0.54
N ALA A 24 16.34 -18.03 -0.79
CA ALA A 24 17.61 -17.34 -0.99
C ALA A 24 18.47 -17.45 0.28
N THR A 25 19.60 -18.15 0.18
CA THR A 25 20.63 -18.09 1.21
C THR A 25 21.12 -16.64 1.35
N VAL A 26 21.44 -16.21 2.57
CA VAL A 26 21.99 -14.87 2.91
C VAL A 26 23.14 -14.43 1.98
N ARG A 27 23.81 -15.41 1.36
CA ARG A 27 24.93 -15.24 0.43
C ARG A 27 24.57 -14.61 -0.94
N ASP A 28 23.35 -14.77 -1.44
CA ASP A 28 23.02 -14.45 -2.85
C ASP A 28 22.30 -13.11 -3.04
N GLY A 29 21.80 -12.51 -1.95
CA GLY A 29 20.89 -11.36 -2.04
C GLY A 29 19.60 -11.67 -2.81
N ARG A 30 18.75 -10.65 -3.02
CA ARG A 30 17.47 -10.84 -3.73
C ARG A 30 17.63 -10.93 -5.24
N SER A 31 18.50 -10.11 -5.83
CA SER A 31 18.81 -10.22 -7.26
C SER A 31 19.36 -11.60 -7.60
N GLY A 32 20.21 -12.19 -6.75
CA GLY A 32 20.71 -13.54 -6.96
C GLY A 32 19.62 -14.61 -6.85
N ALA A 33 18.63 -14.40 -5.98
CA ALA A 33 17.46 -15.27 -5.91
C ALA A 33 16.59 -15.21 -7.18
N ILE A 34 16.44 -14.01 -7.78
CA ILE A 34 15.73 -13.85 -9.05
C ILE A 34 16.52 -14.45 -10.20
N VAL A 35 17.84 -14.23 -10.26
CA VAL A 35 18.72 -14.87 -11.26
C VAL A 35 18.65 -16.40 -11.16
N ARG A 36 18.67 -16.94 -9.93
CA ARG A 36 18.48 -18.38 -9.71
C ARG A 36 17.10 -18.84 -10.16
N ALA A 37 16.04 -18.11 -9.83
CA ALA A 37 14.68 -18.43 -10.28
C ALA A 37 14.56 -18.35 -11.81
N TYR A 38 15.31 -17.45 -12.46
CA TYR A 38 15.35 -17.33 -13.90
C TYR A 38 15.87 -18.61 -14.56
N PHE A 39 17.08 -19.03 -14.21
CA PHE A 39 17.72 -20.22 -14.79
C PHE A 39 17.15 -21.55 -14.26
N ALA A 40 17.04 -21.71 -12.94
CA ALA A 40 16.62 -22.99 -12.34
C ALA A 40 15.10 -23.15 -12.26
N GLY A 41 14.35 -22.05 -12.31
CA GLY A 41 12.89 -22.04 -12.20
C GLY A 41 12.15 -22.00 -13.55
N GLY A 42 12.88 -22.08 -14.67
CA GLY A 42 12.28 -22.14 -16.00
C GLY A 42 11.63 -20.83 -16.45
N LEU A 43 12.15 -19.68 -16.02
CA LEU A 43 11.70 -18.37 -16.52
C LEU A 43 12.49 -17.91 -17.76
N GLU A 44 13.42 -18.74 -18.24
CA GLU A 44 14.14 -18.56 -19.50
C GLU A 44 13.19 -18.63 -20.72
N GLY A 45 13.58 -17.94 -21.80
CA GLY A 45 12.85 -17.94 -23.06
C GLY A 45 12.08 -16.65 -23.35
N PRO A 46 11.38 -16.59 -24.49
CA PRO A 46 10.71 -15.37 -24.93
C PRO A 46 9.51 -14.98 -24.04
N PRO A 47 9.22 -13.67 -23.91
CA PRO A 47 9.93 -12.56 -24.55
C PRO A 47 11.28 -12.26 -23.85
N ALA A 48 12.32 -12.04 -24.66
CA ALA A 48 13.63 -11.58 -24.22
C ALA A 48 13.79 -10.07 -24.51
N PRO A 49 14.46 -9.28 -23.65
CA PRO A 49 14.96 -9.68 -22.33
C PRO A 49 13.83 -9.98 -21.35
N ALA A 50 14.12 -10.84 -20.37
CA ALA A 50 13.16 -11.20 -19.35
C ALA A 50 12.97 -10.00 -18.40
N ARG A 51 11.74 -9.49 -18.32
CA ARG A 51 11.32 -8.42 -17.40
C ARG A 51 10.54 -9.03 -16.25
N LEU A 52 11.12 -9.04 -15.06
CA LEU A 52 10.60 -9.74 -13.89
C LEU A 52 10.37 -8.75 -12.75
N TYR A 53 9.27 -8.89 -12.01
CA TYR A 53 9.05 -8.13 -10.78
C TYR A 53 8.66 -9.03 -9.62
N TYR A 54 8.93 -8.56 -8.40
CA TYR A 54 8.57 -9.24 -7.16
C TYR A 54 8.04 -8.26 -6.11
N LEU A 55 7.14 -8.75 -5.27
CA LEU A 55 6.50 -8.02 -4.18
C LEU A 55 6.42 -8.92 -2.95
N GLU A 56 7.49 -8.97 -2.17
CA GLU A 56 7.70 -10.00 -1.15
C GLU A 56 8.15 -9.41 0.19
N PRO A 57 7.68 -9.97 1.33
CA PRO A 57 8.16 -9.61 2.65
C PRO A 57 9.64 -10.00 2.81
N ILE A 58 10.41 -9.18 3.51
CA ILE A 58 11.73 -9.48 4.04
C ILE A 58 11.53 -9.74 5.53
N ALA A 59 11.79 -10.98 5.96
CA ALA A 59 11.83 -11.29 7.37
C ALA A 59 12.95 -10.48 8.06
N ARG A 60 12.59 -9.72 9.09
CA ARG A 60 13.55 -9.14 10.05
C ARG A 60 13.20 -9.63 11.46
N PRO A 61 14.15 -9.64 12.40
CA PRO A 61 13.90 -10.08 13.77
C PRO A 61 12.78 -9.31 14.49
N ASP A 62 12.56 -8.04 14.14
CA ASP A 62 11.68 -7.10 14.82
C ASP A 62 10.37 -6.80 14.08
N ARG A 63 10.36 -6.89 12.74
CA ARG A 63 9.16 -6.67 11.90
C ARG A 63 9.35 -7.18 10.49
N ASP A 64 8.27 -7.62 9.84
CA ASP A 64 8.30 -7.86 8.41
C ASP A 64 8.38 -6.53 7.66
N THR A 65 9.43 -6.35 6.85
CA THR A 65 9.49 -5.25 5.88
C THR A 65 9.05 -5.77 4.51
N TRP A 66 8.55 -4.90 3.64
CA TRP A 66 8.11 -5.28 2.30
C TRP A 66 9.02 -4.66 1.25
N GLN A 67 9.33 -5.43 0.21
CA GLN A 67 10.10 -4.93 -0.92
C GLN A 67 9.30 -5.05 -2.20
N PHE A 68 9.39 -4.01 -3.02
CA PHE A 68 9.04 -4.07 -4.44
C PHE A 68 10.35 -4.02 -5.21
N GLY A 69 10.57 -4.93 -6.16
CA GLY A 69 11.73 -4.84 -7.01
C GLY A 69 11.47 -5.40 -8.39
N VAL A 70 12.36 -5.03 -9.31
CA VAL A 70 12.34 -5.46 -10.70
C VAL A 70 13.73 -5.93 -11.11
N GLU A 71 13.79 -6.87 -12.04
CA GLU A 71 15.02 -7.37 -12.65
C GLU A 71 14.78 -7.55 -14.15
N VAL A 72 15.70 -7.03 -14.95
CA VAL A 72 15.77 -7.29 -16.40
C VAL A 72 16.99 -8.14 -16.68
N ILE A 73 16.80 -9.33 -17.24
CA ILE A 73 17.87 -10.29 -17.52
C ILE A 73 17.97 -10.53 -19.03
N GLY A 74 19.20 -10.52 -19.55
CA GLY A 74 19.52 -10.80 -20.95
C GLY A 74 19.67 -9.57 -21.86
N ALA A 75 19.81 -8.36 -21.30
CA ALA A 75 20.07 -7.15 -22.09
C ALA A 75 21.07 -6.19 -21.44
N SER A 76 21.93 -5.60 -22.28
CA SER A 76 23.03 -4.72 -21.88
C SER A 76 22.94 -3.28 -22.42
N SER A 77 21.84 -2.91 -23.09
CA SER A 77 21.70 -1.57 -23.65
C SER A 77 21.35 -0.54 -22.58
N SER A 78 21.83 0.69 -22.77
CA SER A 78 21.48 1.83 -21.90
C SER A 78 20.00 2.20 -21.95
N ASP A 79 19.27 1.81 -22.99
CA ASP A 79 17.81 1.97 -23.05
C ASP A 79 17.10 1.13 -21.97
N ILE A 80 17.62 -0.07 -21.68
CA ILE A 80 17.06 -0.93 -20.64
C ILE A 80 17.40 -0.39 -19.24
N ASP A 81 18.61 0.14 -19.07
CA ASP A 81 19.00 0.84 -17.85
C ASP A 81 18.05 2.03 -17.57
N ALA A 82 17.77 2.82 -18.61
CA ALA A 82 16.85 3.95 -18.53
C ALA A 82 15.41 3.49 -18.24
N GLU A 83 14.93 2.41 -18.85
CA GLU A 83 13.61 1.82 -18.58
C GLU A 83 13.45 1.46 -17.09
N VAL A 84 14.45 0.79 -16.51
CA VAL A 84 14.45 0.39 -15.10
C VAL A 84 14.44 1.61 -14.17
N ILE A 85 15.28 2.60 -14.43
CA ILE A 85 15.31 3.86 -13.65
C ILE A 85 13.99 4.62 -13.80
N GLU A 86 13.40 4.65 -15.00
CA GLU A 86 12.14 5.36 -15.23
C GLU A 86 10.97 4.67 -14.50
N LEU A 87 10.94 3.34 -14.47
CA LEU A 87 9.90 2.59 -13.74
C LEU A 87 9.93 2.93 -12.25
N GLY A 88 11.11 2.96 -11.64
CA GLY A 88 11.28 3.36 -10.24
C GLY A 88 10.84 4.80 -10.00
N TRP A 89 11.22 5.73 -10.88
CA TRP A 89 10.83 7.14 -10.80
C TRP A 89 9.31 7.34 -10.88
N ARG A 90 8.67 6.74 -11.90
CA ARG A 90 7.21 6.82 -12.09
C ARG A 90 6.42 6.24 -10.92
N TRP A 91 7.00 5.28 -10.20
CA TRP A 91 6.37 4.75 -9.00
C TRP A 91 6.32 5.80 -7.88
N PHE A 92 7.43 6.51 -7.63
CA PHE A 92 7.46 7.61 -6.67
C PHE A 92 6.55 8.77 -7.09
N GLU A 93 6.51 9.13 -8.38
CA GLU A 93 5.57 10.13 -8.91
C GLU A 93 4.10 9.74 -8.69
N ALA A 94 3.75 8.47 -8.94
CA ALA A 94 2.40 7.95 -8.73
C ALA A 94 1.96 8.00 -7.25
N LEU A 95 2.92 7.98 -6.32
CA LEU A 95 2.65 8.20 -4.89
C LEU A 95 2.64 9.69 -4.52
N SER A 96 3.16 10.55 -5.41
CA SER A 96 3.28 11.99 -5.25
C SER A 96 4.00 12.35 -3.95
N ILE A 97 5.10 11.64 -3.68
CA ILE A 97 6.02 11.92 -2.57
C ILE A 97 6.92 13.07 -3.00
N ALA A 98 6.97 14.14 -2.21
CA ALA A 98 7.85 15.27 -2.44
C ALA A 98 9.28 14.97 -1.94
N GLY A 99 10.28 15.67 -2.45
CA GLY A 99 11.66 15.58 -1.95
C GLY A 99 12.42 14.32 -2.40
N ILE A 100 11.90 13.59 -3.39
CA ILE A 100 12.62 12.47 -4.00
C ILE A 100 13.70 12.99 -4.97
N THR A 101 14.92 12.54 -4.75
CA THR A 101 16.09 12.82 -5.61
C THR A 101 16.66 11.51 -6.14
N LEU A 102 16.97 11.48 -7.43
CA LEU A 102 17.68 10.38 -8.07
C LEU A 102 19.19 10.67 -8.07
N GLN A 103 20.00 9.69 -7.65
CA GLN A 103 21.45 9.73 -7.79
C GLN A 103 21.88 8.58 -8.68
N VAL A 104 22.72 8.82 -9.68
CA VAL A 104 23.15 7.81 -10.67
C VAL A 104 24.63 7.99 -10.96
N ALA A 105 25.36 6.92 -10.69
CA ALA A 105 26.72 6.69 -11.14
C ALA A 105 26.64 5.82 -12.39
N SER A 106 27.08 6.29 -13.56
CA SER A 106 26.95 5.52 -14.80
C SER A 106 27.89 5.95 -15.93
N PRO A 107 28.01 5.14 -17.00
CA PRO A 107 28.68 5.57 -18.23
C PRO A 107 27.90 6.67 -18.97
N PRO A 108 28.58 7.53 -19.77
CA PRO A 108 27.96 8.66 -20.46
C PRO A 108 26.76 8.32 -21.35
N ALA A 109 26.76 7.13 -21.97
CA ALA A 109 25.71 6.69 -22.91
C ALA A 109 24.32 6.61 -22.27
N LEU A 110 24.23 6.40 -20.95
CA LEU A 110 22.95 6.35 -20.25
C LEU A 110 22.23 7.70 -20.24
N MET A 111 23.00 8.80 -20.14
CA MET A 111 22.43 10.14 -19.98
C MET A 111 21.58 10.55 -21.18
N SER A 112 21.94 10.13 -22.39
CA SER A 112 21.14 10.38 -23.59
C SER A 112 19.82 9.60 -23.64
N SER A 113 19.68 8.56 -22.81
CA SER A 113 18.52 7.66 -22.79
C SER A 113 17.50 8.03 -21.71
N LEU A 114 17.89 8.80 -20.69
CA LEU A 114 17.00 9.25 -19.61
C LEU A 114 16.10 10.41 -20.08
N ARG A 115 14.79 10.15 -20.22
CA ARG A 115 13.82 11.13 -20.74
C ARG A 115 13.10 11.96 -19.67
N THR A 116 12.81 11.35 -18.52
CA THR A 116 11.85 11.90 -17.53
C THR A 116 12.52 12.36 -16.22
N CYS A 117 13.61 11.71 -15.80
CA CYS A 117 14.24 11.92 -14.48
C CYS A 117 15.21 13.13 -14.42
N ALA A 118 15.32 13.93 -15.49
CA ALA A 118 16.39 14.91 -15.65
C ALA A 118 16.33 16.13 -14.71
N LEU A 119 15.22 16.33 -13.98
CA LEU A 119 14.95 17.56 -13.22
C LEU A 119 15.33 17.51 -11.73
N ALA A 120 15.69 16.34 -11.19
CA ALA A 120 16.08 16.17 -9.78
C ALA A 120 17.16 15.08 -9.64
N PHE A 121 18.30 15.33 -10.28
CA PHE A 121 19.32 14.32 -10.53
C PHE A 121 20.73 14.80 -10.18
N SER A 122 21.52 13.95 -9.51
CA SER A 122 22.97 14.11 -9.36
C SER A 122 23.72 12.98 -10.07
N HIS A 123 24.68 13.33 -10.93
CA HIS A 123 25.46 12.39 -11.73
C HIS A 123 26.91 12.28 -11.29
N SER A 124 27.47 11.09 -11.35
CA SER A 124 28.91 10.87 -11.48
C SER A 124 29.20 9.90 -12.62
N GLU A 125 30.26 10.17 -13.39
CA GLU A 125 30.72 9.25 -14.43
C GLU A 125 31.43 8.05 -13.79
N GLU A 126 30.94 6.85 -14.08
CA GLU A 126 31.45 5.59 -13.53
C GLU A 126 31.41 4.48 -14.59
N ALA A 127 32.28 3.48 -14.45
CA ALA A 127 32.33 2.36 -15.40
C ALA A 127 31.11 1.44 -15.30
N LYS A 128 30.43 1.41 -14.15
CA LYS A 128 29.32 0.51 -13.84
C LYS A 128 28.12 1.33 -13.36
N LEU A 129 26.93 0.99 -13.85
CA LEU A 129 25.69 1.62 -13.40
C LEU A 129 25.36 1.26 -11.94
N SER A 130 25.13 2.28 -11.14
CA SER A 130 24.42 2.21 -9.86
C SER A 130 23.55 3.45 -9.66
N PHE A 131 22.44 3.29 -8.95
CA PHE A 131 21.52 4.40 -8.68
C PHE A 131 20.75 4.23 -7.38
N THR A 132 20.36 5.36 -6.79
CA THR A 132 19.56 5.41 -5.58
C THR A 132 18.47 6.47 -5.70
N TYR A 133 17.33 6.21 -5.06
CA TYR A 133 16.31 7.22 -4.81
C TYR A 133 16.37 7.58 -3.34
N THR A 134 16.65 8.83 -3.07
CA THR A 134 16.74 9.37 -1.72
C THR A 134 15.59 10.32 -1.45
N LEU A 135 15.08 10.30 -0.23
CA LEU A 135 14.20 11.33 0.29
C LEU A 135 15.04 12.36 1.04
N ASP A 136 14.82 13.64 0.72
CA ASP A 136 15.48 14.80 1.32
C ASP A 136 17.02 14.65 1.33
N GLY A 137 17.55 14.00 0.29
CA GLY A 137 18.99 13.79 0.05
C GLY A 137 19.71 12.81 0.98
N SER A 138 19.01 12.19 1.95
CA SER A 138 19.65 11.37 2.99
C SER A 138 19.02 10.00 3.21
N ILE A 139 17.70 9.87 3.07
CA ILE A 139 17.00 8.62 3.35
C ILE A 139 16.89 7.81 2.06
N VAL A 140 17.71 6.77 1.93
CA VAL A 140 17.61 5.84 0.79
C VAL A 140 16.31 5.03 0.88
N LEU A 141 15.42 5.25 -0.08
CA LEU A 141 14.15 4.53 -0.25
C LEU A 141 14.29 3.37 -1.24
N ALA A 142 15.16 3.51 -2.23
CA ALA A 142 15.41 2.50 -3.23
C ALA A 142 16.85 2.55 -3.74
N ALA A 143 17.36 1.40 -4.18
CA ALA A 143 18.68 1.25 -4.77
C ALA A 143 18.64 0.22 -5.90
N GLY A 144 19.46 0.44 -6.92
CA GLY A 144 19.60 -0.46 -8.04
C GLY A 144 20.98 -0.34 -8.69
N ASP A 145 21.32 -1.34 -9.48
CA ASP A 145 22.57 -1.41 -10.23
C ASP A 145 22.44 -2.34 -11.43
N ARG A 146 23.44 -2.27 -12.31
CA ARG A 146 23.69 -3.29 -13.34
C ARG A 146 24.65 -4.33 -12.78
N HIS A 147 24.32 -5.62 -12.85
CA HIS A 147 25.09 -6.71 -12.23
C HIS A 147 25.27 -7.89 -13.18
N ASP A 148 25.81 -7.63 -14.37
CA ASP A 148 26.02 -8.62 -15.44
C ASP A 148 26.84 -9.86 -15.05
N GLY A 149 27.71 -9.75 -14.02
CA GLY A 149 28.51 -10.86 -13.51
C GLY A 149 27.77 -11.83 -12.58
N LEU A 150 26.61 -11.42 -12.04
CA LEU A 150 25.93 -12.14 -10.97
C LEU A 150 25.53 -13.56 -11.35
N ALA A 151 25.09 -13.78 -12.61
CA ALA A 151 24.75 -15.11 -13.09
C ALA A 151 25.97 -16.05 -13.05
N ALA A 152 27.12 -15.59 -13.50
CA ALA A 152 28.36 -16.37 -13.50
C ALA A 152 28.84 -16.67 -12.08
N ASP A 153 28.76 -15.69 -11.17
CA ASP A 153 29.12 -15.85 -9.75
C ASP A 153 28.25 -16.92 -9.04
N LEU A 154 27.01 -17.12 -9.51
CA LEU A 154 26.08 -18.13 -9.02
C LEU A 154 26.19 -19.48 -9.75
N GLY A 155 27.10 -19.61 -10.72
CA GLY A 155 27.34 -20.84 -11.48
C GLY A 155 26.42 -21.05 -12.69
N PHE A 156 25.74 -20.00 -13.15
CA PHE A 156 24.89 -20.01 -14.36
C PHE A 156 25.62 -19.40 -15.56
N PRO A 157 25.11 -19.59 -16.80
CA PRO A 157 25.64 -18.91 -17.97
C PRO A 157 25.66 -17.37 -17.79
N PRO A 158 26.71 -16.67 -18.25
CA PRO A 158 26.77 -15.21 -18.17
C PRO A 158 25.55 -14.56 -18.83
N ALA A 159 24.87 -13.69 -18.10
CA ALA A 159 23.70 -12.97 -18.58
C ALA A 159 23.71 -11.55 -18.02
N PRO A 160 23.68 -10.50 -18.87
CA PRO A 160 23.53 -9.13 -18.41
C PRO A 160 22.27 -8.95 -17.59
N ALA A 161 22.35 -8.19 -16.51
CA ALA A 161 21.23 -8.00 -15.59
C ALA A 161 21.24 -6.60 -14.98
N VAL A 162 20.07 -6.00 -14.84
CA VAL A 162 19.88 -4.70 -14.18
C VAL A 162 18.54 -4.66 -13.47
N GLY A 163 18.51 -4.06 -12.28
CA GLY A 163 17.31 -4.04 -11.46
C GLY A 163 17.39 -3.06 -10.31
N PHE A 164 16.30 -3.00 -9.54
CA PHE A 164 16.25 -2.24 -8.30
C PHE A 164 15.40 -2.93 -7.25
N ALA A 165 15.57 -2.44 -6.03
CA ALA A 165 14.77 -2.75 -4.86
C ALA A 165 14.28 -1.48 -4.17
N ILE A 166 12.99 -1.40 -3.88
CA ILE A 166 12.35 -0.34 -3.10
C ILE A 166 11.92 -0.87 -1.74
N ASP A 167 12.29 -0.15 -0.69
CA ASP A 167 11.81 -0.35 0.67
C ASP A 167 10.40 0.25 0.81
N MET A 168 9.39 -0.62 0.82
CA MET A 168 7.98 -0.22 0.88
C MET A 168 7.61 0.35 2.25
N ASN A 169 8.32 -0.04 3.31
CA ASN A 169 8.04 0.43 4.66
C ASN A 169 8.58 1.84 4.85
N LYS A 170 9.84 2.10 4.47
CA LYS A 170 10.40 3.46 4.48
C LYS A 170 9.58 4.40 3.60
N THR A 171 9.15 3.92 2.43
CA THR A 171 8.29 4.71 1.55
C THR A 171 6.92 5.00 2.20
N ALA A 172 6.33 4.03 2.89
CA ALA A 172 5.06 4.24 3.62
C ALA A 172 5.24 5.23 4.79
N ASP A 173 6.37 5.18 5.49
CA ASP A 173 6.69 6.11 6.57
C ASP A 173 6.89 7.54 6.04
N ALA A 174 7.60 7.69 4.91
CA ALA A 174 7.72 8.97 4.20
C ALA A 174 6.35 9.56 3.81
N LEU A 175 5.48 8.72 3.23
CA LEU A 175 4.11 9.12 2.91
C LEU A 175 3.33 9.55 4.15
N ARG A 176 3.44 8.84 5.27
CA ARG A 176 2.76 9.21 6.51
C ARG A 176 3.28 10.52 7.10
N GLN A 177 4.57 10.82 6.96
CA GLN A 177 5.15 12.07 7.44
C GLN A 177 4.67 13.26 6.60
N GLN A 178 4.66 13.12 5.27
CA GLN A 178 4.23 14.19 4.36
C GLN A 178 2.70 14.30 4.27
N ARG A 179 2.00 13.19 4.45
CA ARG A 179 0.54 13.08 4.45
C ARG A 179 0.13 12.27 5.67
N PRO A 180 0.13 12.88 6.87
CA PRO A 180 -0.38 12.24 8.06
C PRO A 180 -1.82 11.82 7.79
N THR A 181 -2.04 10.51 7.62
CA THR A 181 -3.39 9.98 7.56
C THR A 181 -3.96 10.17 8.96
N GLN A 182 -4.89 11.10 9.14
CA GLN A 182 -5.68 11.11 10.36
C GLN A 182 -6.36 9.72 10.44
N PRO A 183 -6.27 9.02 11.59
CA PRO A 183 -7.07 7.82 11.79
C PRO A 183 -8.51 8.22 11.50
N SER A 184 -9.04 7.58 10.48
CA SER A 184 -10.27 7.99 9.87
C SER A 184 -11.36 7.73 10.92
N SER A 185 -11.98 8.78 11.47
CA SER A 185 -12.97 8.61 12.55
C SER A 185 -14.07 7.64 12.10
N PRO A 186 -14.58 6.77 12.98
CA PRO A 186 -15.72 5.93 12.64
C PRO A 186 -16.88 6.79 12.15
N ASP A 187 -17.61 6.33 11.16
CA ASP A 187 -18.84 6.98 10.73
C ASP A 187 -19.93 6.75 11.78
N VAL A 188 -20.00 5.52 12.27
CA VAL A 188 -21.06 5.03 13.15
C VAL A 188 -20.49 4.34 14.38
N TYR A 189 -21.12 4.59 15.53
CA TYR A 189 -20.88 3.88 16.79
C TYR A 189 -22.12 3.08 17.17
N ALA A 190 -22.01 1.75 17.16
CA ALA A 190 -23.11 0.83 17.37
C ALA A 190 -23.15 0.32 18.82
N ILE A 191 -24.30 0.42 19.48
CA ILE A 191 -24.51 0.12 20.89
C ILE A 191 -25.69 -0.85 21.06
N ALA A 192 -25.41 -2.09 21.47
CA ALA A 192 -26.43 -2.98 22.00
C ALA A 192 -26.69 -2.63 23.46
N VAL A 193 -27.93 -2.26 23.83
CA VAL A 193 -28.25 -1.82 25.20
C VAL A 193 -28.06 -3.00 26.16
N GLU A 194 -28.70 -4.13 25.88
CA GLU A 194 -28.55 -5.40 26.59
C GLU A 194 -27.68 -6.40 25.80
N GLU A 195 -27.03 -7.34 26.51
CA GLU A 195 -26.20 -8.39 25.89
C GLU A 195 -27.03 -9.32 24.98
N SER A 196 -28.30 -9.53 25.29
CA SER A 196 -29.20 -10.34 24.45
C SER A 196 -29.37 -9.76 23.04
N SER A 197 -29.28 -8.44 22.89
CA SER A 197 -29.42 -7.74 21.60
C SER A 197 -28.12 -7.62 20.82
N ARG A 198 -27.03 -8.21 21.30
CA ARG A 198 -25.72 -8.12 20.66
C ARG A 198 -25.71 -8.78 19.29
N SER A 199 -26.35 -9.95 19.14
CA SER A 199 -26.45 -10.65 17.84
C SER A 199 -27.22 -9.81 16.81
N TYR A 200 -28.30 -9.15 17.24
CA TYR A 200 -29.06 -8.21 16.42
C TYR A 200 -28.19 -7.02 15.97
N MET A 201 -27.44 -6.41 16.90
CA MET A 201 -26.54 -5.32 16.58
C MET A 201 -25.40 -5.73 15.64
N HIS A 202 -24.81 -6.92 15.81
CA HIS A 202 -23.79 -7.45 14.89
C HIS A 202 -24.30 -7.55 13.45
N ARG A 203 -25.54 -7.99 13.25
CA ARG A 203 -26.16 -8.08 11.92
C ARG A 203 -26.33 -6.71 11.29
N MET A 204 -26.83 -5.73 12.04
CA MET A 204 -26.93 -4.34 11.60
C MET A 204 -25.57 -3.74 11.22
N VAL A 205 -24.54 -3.97 12.07
CA VAL A 205 -23.17 -3.53 11.80
C VAL A 205 -22.62 -4.16 10.53
N ALA A 206 -22.86 -5.45 10.29
CA ALA A 206 -22.46 -6.11 9.05
C ALA A 206 -23.10 -5.45 7.82
N GLY A 207 -24.41 -5.16 7.88
CA GLY A 207 -25.13 -4.49 6.80
C GLY A 207 -24.62 -3.07 6.48
N LEU A 208 -24.23 -2.31 7.51
CA LEU A 208 -23.61 -0.99 7.35
C LEU A 208 -22.20 -1.08 6.77
N ARG A 209 -21.37 -2.02 7.26
CA ARG A 209 -20.00 -2.23 6.76
C ARG A 209 -19.97 -2.67 5.30
N GLN A 210 -20.91 -3.53 4.88
CA GLN A 210 -21.07 -3.92 3.47
C GLN A 210 -21.36 -2.73 2.55
N ARG A 211 -21.91 -1.64 3.09
CA ARG A 211 -22.19 -0.39 2.37
C ARG A 211 -21.08 0.66 2.52
N GLY A 212 -19.93 0.27 3.10
CA GLY A 212 -18.74 1.11 3.18
C GLY A 212 -18.62 1.97 4.45
N TYR A 213 -19.58 1.91 5.38
CA TYR A 213 -19.47 2.64 6.64
C TYR A 213 -18.42 2.03 7.56
N ARG A 214 -17.59 2.88 8.18
CA ARG A 214 -16.67 2.50 9.26
C ARG A 214 -17.44 2.49 10.56
N VAL A 215 -17.68 1.30 11.11
CA VAL A 215 -18.52 1.13 12.30
C VAL A 215 -17.70 0.56 13.45
N ILE A 216 -17.69 1.26 14.59
CA ILE A 216 -17.29 0.67 15.88
C ILE A 216 -18.51 -0.03 16.47
N LEU A 217 -18.33 -1.28 16.90
CA LEU A 217 -19.29 -1.94 17.77
C LEU A 217 -18.79 -1.84 19.20
N ASP A 218 -19.56 -1.18 20.05
CA ASP A 218 -19.26 -1.08 21.48
C ASP A 218 -19.26 -2.48 22.12
N ALA A 219 -18.23 -2.74 22.92
CA ALA A 219 -18.09 -3.95 23.72
C ALA A 219 -18.13 -3.66 25.22
N SER A 220 -18.34 -2.40 25.61
CA SER A 220 -18.35 -2.01 27.01
C SER A 220 -19.70 -2.35 27.67
N ARG A 221 -19.66 -2.51 29.00
CA ARG A 221 -20.85 -2.79 29.82
C ARG A 221 -21.30 -1.57 30.63
N ASN A 222 -20.86 -0.39 30.21
CA ASN A 222 -21.15 0.87 30.87
C ASN A 222 -22.59 1.31 30.62
N SER A 223 -23.05 2.31 31.37
CA SER A 223 -24.35 2.95 31.10
C SER A 223 -24.43 3.45 29.66
N LEU A 224 -25.65 3.51 29.10
CA LEU A 224 -25.87 4.02 27.74
C LEU A 224 -25.28 5.43 27.56
N GLU A 225 -25.42 6.29 28.56
CA GLU A 225 -24.87 7.65 28.56
C GLU A 225 -23.34 7.66 28.41
N SER A 226 -22.62 6.87 29.22
CA SER A 226 -21.16 6.75 29.14
C SER A 226 -20.68 6.20 27.79
N ARG A 227 -21.47 5.30 27.19
CA ARG A 227 -21.18 4.75 25.86
C ARG A 227 -21.42 5.77 24.75
N LEU A 228 -22.44 6.60 24.87
CA LEU A 228 -22.69 7.71 23.95
C LEU A 228 -21.60 8.79 24.04
N ASP A 229 -21.07 9.07 25.23
CA ASP A 229 -19.92 9.95 25.37
C ASP A 229 -18.65 9.35 24.75
N SER A 230 -18.49 8.04 24.86
CA SER A 230 -17.41 7.32 24.18
C SER A 230 -17.58 7.37 22.66
N ALA A 231 -18.82 7.28 22.16
CA ALA A 231 -19.12 7.49 20.75
C ALA A 231 -18.70 8.89 20.26
N ARG A 232 -19.03 9.94 21.02
CA ARG A 232 -18.61 11.33 20.69
C ARG A 232 -17.09 11.48 20.69
N ARG A 233 -16.42 10.99 21.73
CA ARG A 233 -14.95 11.04 21.83
C ARG A 233 -14.24 10.27 20.72
N SER A 234 -14.88 9.22 20.19
CA SER A 234 -14.34 8.48 19.04
C SER A 234 -14.37 9.27 17.73
N GLY A 235 -15.10 10.39 17.69
CA GLY A 235 -15.32 11.16 16.46
C GLY A 235 -16.42 10.59 15.57
N ALA A 236 -17.23 9.65 16.08
CA ALA A 236 -18.41 9.18 15.40
C ALA A 236 -19.45 10.28 15.29
N ARG A 237 -20.09 10.38 14.13
CA ARG A 237 -21.18 11.33 13.92
C ARG A 237 -22.54 10.73 14.24
N VAL A 238 -22.67 9.42 14.03
CA VAL A 238 -23.92 8.70 14.27
C VAL A 238 -23.72 7.65 15.34
N ALA A 239 -24.68 7.55 16.28
CA ALA A 239 -24.81 6.37 17.11
C ALA A 239 -26.02 5.54 16.65
N VAL A 240 -25.83 4.23 16.49
CA VAL A 240 -26.92 3.28 16.29
C VAL A 240 -27.15 2.54 17.59
N VAL A 241 -28.36 2.61 18.13
CA VAL A 241 -28.70 2.03 19.44
C VAL A 241 -29.87 1.08 19.28
N ALA A 242 -29.74 -0.14 19.78
CA ALA A 242 -30.85 -1.09 19.85
C ALA A 242 -30.77 -1.91 21.14
N GLY A 243 -31.94 -2.15 21.71
CA GLY A 243 -32.12 -3.04 22.86
C GLY A 243 -33.32 -3.96 22.65
N ALA A 244 -33.61 -4.82 23.61
CA ALA A 244 -34.56 -5.93 23.46
C ALA A 244 -35.94 -5.48 22.95
N VAL A 245 -36.45 -4.33 23.43
CA VAL A 245 -37.76 -3.79 23.01
C VAL A 245 -37.75 -3.39 21.52
N LEU A 246 -36.72 -2.68 21.07
CA LEU A 246 -36.60 -2.24 19.67
C LEU A 246 -36.31 -3.43 18.74
N GLU A 247 -35.46 -4.35 19.18
CA GLU A 247 -35.17 -5.60 18.48
C GLU A 247 -36.45 -6.41 18.24
N SER A 248 -37.33 -6.54 19.24
CA SER A 248 -38.60 -7.27 19.10
C SER A 248 -39.52 -6.69 18.00
N ARG A 249 -39.28 -5.44 17.60
CA ARG A 249 -40.01 -4.73 16.54
C ARG A 249 -39.22 -4.63 15.25
N GLY A 250 -38.03 -5.21 15.18
CA GLY A 250 -37.10 -5.07 14.05
C GLY A 250 -36.65 -3.63 13.84
N GLN A 251 -36.43 -2.88 14.92
CA GLN A 251 -36.10 -1.46 14.90
C GLN A 251 -34.76 -1.15 15.57
N ALA A 252 -34.22 0.03 15.29
CA ALA A 252 -33.10 0.65 15.98
C ALA A 252 -33.26 2.18 16.01
N ILE A 253 -32.59 2.83 16.94
CA ILE A 253 -32.46 4.28 16.97
C ILE A 253 -31.20 4.67 16.20
N VAL A 254 -31.34 5.60 15.27
CA VAL A 254 -30.25 6.36 14.66
C VAL A 254 -30.22 7.71 15.35
N ARG A 255 -29.14 7.99 16.07
CA ARG A 255 -28.91 9.23 16.81
C ARG A 255 -27.83 10.06 16.12
N ASP A 256 -28.15 11.31 15.80
CA ASP A 256 -27.16 12.32 15.44
C ASP A 256 -26.42 12.77 16.71
N LEU A 257 -25.12 12.53 16.79
CA LEU A 257 -24.30 12.87 17.95
C LEU A 257 -23.97 14.36 18.04
N SER A 258 -24.15 15.11 16.94
CA SER A 258 -23.96 16.56 16.83
C SER A 258 -25.22 17.31 17.28
N GLU A 259 -26.38 16.93 16.77
CA GLU A 259 -27.66 17.61 17.03
C GLU A 259 -28.48 16.99 18.17
N ARG A 260 -28.07 15.82 18.68
CA ARG A 260 -28.80 15.01 19.68
C ARG A 260 -30.23 14.66 19.23
N ALA A 261 -30.44 14.54 17.92
CA ALA A 261 -31.71 14.14 17.34
C ALA A 261 -31.77 12.61 17.16
N ASP A 262 -32.91 12.03 17.52
CA ASP A 262 -33.17 10.59 17.40
C ASP A 262 -34.22 10.31 16.34
N VAL A 263 -33.95 9.31 15.51
CA VAL A 263 -34.95 8.73 14.60
C VAL A 263 -34.97 7.23 14.84
N THR A 264 -36.16 6.68 15.08
CA THR A 264 -36.35 5.22 15.09
C THR A 264 -36.60 4.74 13.68
N VAL A 265 -35.85 3.74 13.23
CA VAL A 265 -35.91 3.18 11.88
C VAL A 265 -36.04 1.66 11.97
N PHE A 266 -36.62 1.05 10.93
CA PHE A 266 -36.59 -0.41 10.78
C PHE A 266 -35.20 -0.89 10.36
N GLU A 267 -34.86 -2.15 10.67
CA GLU A 267 -33.58 -2.78 10.30
C GLU A 267 -33.30 -2.62 8.79
N ALA A 268 -34.33 -2.79 7.95
CA ALA A 268 -34.24 -2.65 6.50
C ALA A 268 -33.91 -1.22 6.03
N GLU A 269 -34.25 -0.21 6.84
CA GLU A 269 -34.09 1.21 6.53
C GLU A 269 -32.87 1.83 7.23
N LEU A 270 -32.14 1.04 8.04
CA LEU A 270 -31.05 1.54 8.87
C LEU A 270 -29.99 2.32 8.06
N ALA A 271 -29.57 1.78 6.92
CA ALA A 271 -28.57 2.43 6.08
C ALA A 271 -29.06 3.78 5.54
N GLU A 272 -30.35 3.86 5.18
CA GLU A 272 -30.97 5.10 4.71
C GLU A 272 -31.07 6.12 5.85
N GLY A 273 -31.48 5.69 7.05
CA GLY A 273 -31.50 6.55 8.24
C GLY A 273 -30.12 7.13 8.58
N VAL A 274 -29.07 6.31 8.54
CA VAL A 274 -27.68 6.76 8.72
C VAL A 274 -27.28 7.75 7.63
N ARG A 275 -27.58 7.47 6.35
CA ARG A 275 -27.27 8.33 5.21
C ARG A 275 -27.92 9.72 5.34
N GLN A 276 -29.17 9.78 5.80
CA GLN A 276 -29.88 11.05 5.99
C GLN A 276 -29.22 11.94 7.03
N VAL A 277 -28.73 11.37 8.14
CA VAL A 277 -27.96 12.13 9.13
C VAL A 277 -26.71 12.71 8.48
N PHE A 278 -25.97 11.91 7.70
CA PHE A 278 -24.79 12.42 7.01
C PHE A 278 -25.10 13.57 6.04
N ALA A 279 -26.17 13.45 5.25
CA ALA A 279 -26.59 14.45 4.27
C ALA A 279 -26.95 15.82 4.90
N ARG A 280 -27.51 15.85 6.11
CA ARG A 280 -27.94 17.09 6.77
C ARG A 280 -26.79 18.04 7.17
N ALA A 281 -25.58 17.55 7.44
CA ALA A 281 -24.46 18.48 7.73
C ALA A 281 -23.93 19.15 6.47
N HIS A 282 -24.04 18.53 5.30
CA HIS A 282 -23.55 19.15 4.08
C HIS A 282 -24.36 20.40 3.70
N HIS A 283 -25.56 20.59 4.24
CA HIS A 283 -26.37 21.81 4.03
C HIS A 283 -26.14 22.92 5.06
N HIS A 284 -25.40 22.67 6.14
CA HIS A 284 -25.13 23.66 7.20
C HIS A 284 -23.68 24.20 7.17
N SER A 285 -22.92 23.89 6.12
CA SER A 285 -21.51 24.31 5.96
C SER A 285 -21.25 25.20 4.74
N ASP A 286 -22.31 25.67 4.07
CA ASP A 286 -22.30 26.71 3.04
C ASP A 286 -22.85 28.03 3.62
#